data_AF-A0A657AX32-F1
#
_entry.id   AF-A0A657AX32-F1
#
_cell.length_a   1.000
_cell.length_b   1.000
_cell.length_c   1.000
_cell.angle_alpha   90.00
_cell.angle_beta   90.00
_cell.angle_gamma   90.00
#
_symmetry.space_group_name_H-M   'P 1'
#
loop_
_entity.id
_entity.type
_entity.pdbx_description
1 polymer ?
#
loop_
_entity_poly.entity_id
_entity_poly.type
_entity_poly.pdbx_seq_one_letter_code
_entity_poly.pdbx_strand_id
1 'polypeptide(L)'
;MTDSAPWTPRAGGIVVSKGKYMYMLGGEDGFTCDSGDRCPPYYNDVWRSKNGKRWELLTADAGWAPRPGHQCEVLFGSCVCFGGFGLSTNPQDPFAVANPIDVWVNKNGRTWKQLSGPAEQPWNAQSPEDIKYDLAAFPVYFANGRFQPSIFTFGGDRETFDPFDPIGFTKVDNDVWQFRYDWDWWRR
;
A
#
# COMPACT_ATOMS: atom_id res chain seq x y z
N MET A 1 -24.83 5.08 4.96
CA MET A 1 -24.26 3.75 4.75
C MET A 1 -24.93 3.10 3.54
N THR A 2 -24.22 2.20 2.87
CA THR A 2 -24.70 1.33 1.79
C THR A 2 -24.41 -0.10 2.20
N ASP A 3 -25.30 -1.05 1.89
CA ASP A 3 -25.09 -2.47 2.23
C ASP A 3 -24.17 -3.16 1.21
N SER A 4 -24.08 -2.58 0.02
CA SER A 4 -23.18 -3.03 -1.04
C SER A 4 -22.63 -1.79 -1.75
N ALA A 5 -21.31 -1.64 -1.72
CA ALA A 5 -20.60 -0.64 -2.52
C ALA A 5 -20.29 -1.24 -3.91
N PRO A 6 -20.08 -0.42 -4.96
CA PRO A 6 -19.95 -0.91 -6.33
C PRO A 6 -18.63 -1.60 -6.70
N TRP A 7 -17.63 -1.58 -5.80
CA TRP A 7 -16.41 -2.35 -5.98
C TRP A 7 -16.57 -3.78 -5.50
N THR A 8 -15.72 -4.67 -6.03
CA THR A 8 -15.64 -6.07 -5.62
C THR A 8 -15.40 -6.20 -4.10
N PRO A 9 -16.06 -7.15 -3.40
CA PRO A 9 -15.75 -7.49 -2.02
C PRO A 9 -14.26 -7.75 -1.82
N ARG A 10 -13.69 -7.22 -0.73
CA ARG A 10 -12.26 -7.29 -0.46
C ARG A 10 -11.91 -7.03 1.00
N ALA A 11 -10.75 -7.52 1.42
CA ALA A 11 -10.03 -7.16 2.63
C ALA A 11 -8.79 -6.32 2.28
N GLY A 12 -7.94 -6.01 3.27
CA GLY A 12 -6.58 -5.43 3.15
C GLY A 12 -6.39 -4.18 2.28
N GLY A 13 -7.47 -3.55 1.82
CA GLY A 13 -7.45 -2.28 1.09
C GLY A 13 -7.40 -1.09 2.04
N ILE A 14 -6.91 0.03 1.52
CA ILE A 14 -6.69 1.24 2.32
C ILE A 14 -7.74 2.30 2.04
N VAL A 15 -8.17 2.97 3.11
CA VAL A 15 -9.05 4.14 3.03
C VAL A 15 -8.33 5.38 3.53
N VAL A 16 -8.30 6.44 2.72
CA VAL A 16 -7.76 7.74 3.14
C VAL A 16 -8.77 8.87 2.95
N SER A 17 -8.68 9.88 3.81
CA SER A 17 -9.42 11.13 3.66
C SER A 17 -8.55 12.18 2.97
N LYS A 18 -9.02 12.72 1.83
CA LYS A 18 -8.32 13.78 1.09
C LYS A 18 -9.30 14.83 0.58
N GLY A 19 -9.17 16.05 1.11
CA GLY A 19 -10.09 17.14 0.83
C GLY A 19 -11.51 16.78 1.30
N LYS A 20 -12.47 16.76 0.37
CA LYS A 20 -13.89 16.43 0.66
C LYS A 20 -14.28 14.98 0.36
N TYR A 21 -13.30 14.11 0.12
CA TYR A 21 -13.52 12.74 -0.33
C TYR A 21 -12.79 11.73 0.55
N MET A 22 -13.43 10.59 0.76
CA MET A 22 -12.81 9.33 1.10
C MET A 22 -12.34 8.66 -0.19
N TYR A 23 -11.20 7.99 -0.15
CA TYR A 23 -10.67 7.18 -1.23
C TYR A 23 -10.52 5.74 -0.74
N MET A 24 -10.89 4.76 -1.56
CA MET A 24 -10.65 3.33 -1.32
C MET A 24 -9.63 2.85 -2.35
N LEU A 25 -8.57 2.19 -1.90
CA LEU A 25 -7.42 1.81 -2.72
C LEU A 25 -7.07 0.34 -2.51
N GLY A 26 -7.02 -0.42 -3.61
CA GLY A 26 -6.48 -1.77 -3.64
C GLY A 26 -7.18 -2.77 -2.71
N GLY A 27 -6.40 -3.68 -2.15
CA GLY A 27 -6.85 -4.80 -1.31
C GLY A 27 -6.94 -6.11 -2.09
N GLU A 28 -7.64 -7.08 -1.52
CA GLU A 28 -7.62 -8.47 -2.00
C GLU A 28 -8.94 -9.21 -1.76
N ASP A 29 -9.21 -10.20 -2.60
CA ASP A 29 -10.24 -11.22 -2.36
C ASP A 29 -9.55 -12.58 -2.11
N GLY A 30 -9.08 -12.74 -0.87
CA GLY A 30 -8.26 -13.85 -0.39
C GLY A 30 -6.79 -13.43 -0.23
N PHE A 31 -6.06 -14.07 0.68
CA PHE A 31 -4.72 -13.60 1.05
C PHE A 31 -3.60 -14.37 0.33
N THR A 32 -3.71 -15.69 0.20
CA THR A 32 -2.69 -16.56 -0.41
C THR A 32 -3.27 -17.41 -1.52
N CYS A 33 -2.44 -17.83 -2.48
CA CYS A 33 -2.80 -18.93 -3.36
C CYS A 33 -2.81 -20.22 -2.54
N ASP A 34 -3.96 -20.84 -2.32
CA ASP A 34 -4.01 -22.20 -1.78
C ASP A 34 -3.40 -23.18 -2.81
N SER A 35 -3.13 -24.42 -2.40
CA SER A 35 -2.72 -25.52 -3.31
C SER A 35 -3.77 -25.91 -4.38
N GLY A 36 -4.85 -25.13 -4.52
CA GLY A 36 -5.86 -25.26 -5.58
C GLY A 36 -5.84 -24.10 -6.57
N ASP A 37 -6.68 -24.17 -7.60
CA ASP A 37 -6.65 -23.27 -8.77
C ASP A 37 -6.99 -21.79 -8.50
N ARG A 38 -7.31 -21.40 -7.26
CA ARG A 38 -7.70 -20.02 -6.93
C ARG A 38 -6.55 -19.28 -6.24
N CYS A 39 -5.79 -18.53 -7.03
CA CYS A 39 -5.06 -17.38 -6.50
C CYS A 39 -6.02 -16.21 -6.27
N PRO A 40 -5.90 -15.47 -5.16
CA PRO A 40 -6.74 -14.31 -4.91
C PRO A 40 -6.47 -13.22 -5.94
N PRO A 41 -7.50 -12.60 -6.53
CA PRO A 41 -7.28 -11.36 -7.24
C PRO A 41 -6.92 -10.30 -6.19
N TYR A 42 -5.72 -9.76 -6.33
CA TYR A 42 -5.36 -8.50 -5.70
C TYR A 42 -5.84 -7.36 -6.58
N TYR A 43 -6.13 -6.23 -5.96
CA TYR A 43 -6.69 -5.06 -6.60
C TYR A 43 -5.72 -3.89 -6.56
N ASN A 44 -5.78 -3.05 -7.60
CA ASN A 44 -5.16 -1.73 -7.63
C ASN A 44 -6.09 -0.63 -8.16
N ASP A 45 -7.38 -0.90 -8.19
CA ASP A 45 -8.40 0.09 -8.53
C ASP A 45 -8.54 1.14 -7.42
N VAL A 46 -8.94 2.35 -7.83
CA VAL A 46 -9.10 3.48 -6.92
C VAL A 46 -10.49 4.05 -7.06
N TRP A 47 -11.19 4.13 -5.94
CA TRP A 47 -12.52 4.70 -5.85
C TRP A 47 -12.54 5.91 -4.94
N ARG A 48 -13.54 6.79 -5.09
CA ARG A 48 -13.80 7.87 -4.13
C ARG A 48 -15.27 8.08 -3.80
N SER A 49 -15.55 8.64 -2.64
CA SER A 49 -16.88 9.08 -2.23
C SER A 49 -16.84 10.29 -1.32
N LYS A 50 -17.89 11.10 -1.35
CA LYS A 50 -18.12 12.18 -0.36
C LYS A 50 -18.91 11.71 0.86
N ASN A 51 -19.64 10.61 0.76
CA ASN A 51 -20.70 10.26 1.71
C ASN A 51 -20.74 8.78 2.10
N GLY A 52 -19.82 7.97 1.57
CA GLY A 52 -19.71 6.54 1.88
C GLY A 52 -20.84 5.68 1.30
N LYS A 53 -21.79 6.28 0.55
CA LYS A 53 -22.90 5.56 -0.10
C LYS A 53 -22.72 5.48 -1.60
N ARG A 54 -22.35 6.60 -2.23
CA ARG A 54 -22.15 6.70 -3.67
C ARG A 54 -20.66 6.79 -3.95
N TRP A 55 -20.17 5.88 -4.76
CA TRP A 55 -18.76 5.76 -5.07
C TRP A 55 -18.53 5.88 -6.57
N GLU A 56 -17.42 6.52 -6.91
CA GLU A 56 -16.98 6.76 -8.28
C GLU A 56 -15.65 6.04 -8.49
N LEU A 57 -15.59 5.16 -9.50
CA LEU A 57 -14.34 4.56 -9.96
C LEU A 57 -13.50 5.64 -10.65
N LEU A 58 -12.30 5.88 -10.14
CA LEU A 58 -11.39 6.87 -10.70
C LEU A 58 -10.45 6.24 -11.72
N THR A 59 -9.91 5.07 -11.41
CA THR A 59 -9.17 4.21 -12.33
C THR A 59 -9.33 2.76 -11.92
N ALA A 60 -9.47 1.86 -12.90
CA ALA A 60 -9.48 0.41 -12.69
C ALA A 60 -8.06 -0.17 -12.53
N ASP A 61 -7.04 0.60 -12.94
CA ASP A 61 -5.64 0.23 -12.86
C ASP A 61 -4.84 1.49 -12.49
N ALA A 62 -4.24 1.49 -11.30
CA ALA A 62 -3.43 2.60 -10.82
C ALA A 62 -1.94 2.44 -11.17
N GLY A 63 -1.55 1.40 -11.92
CA GLY A 63 -0.18 1.18 -12.40
C GLY A 63 0.76 0.52 -11.40
N TRP A 64 0.53 0.65 -10.09
CA TRP A 64 1.23 -0.16 -9.09
C TRP A 64 0.72 -1.60 -9.10
N ALA A 65 1.61 -2.55 -8.78
CA ALA A 65 1.24 -3.95 -8.67
C ALA A 65 0.08 -4.11 -7.66
N PRO A 66 -1.03 -4.80 -8.03
CA PRO A 66 -2.13 -5.07 -7.10
C PRO A 66 -1.65 -5.75 -5.82
N ARG A 67 -2.12 -5.31 -4.66
CA ARG A 67 -1.58 -5.76 -3.37
C ARG A 67 -2.53 -5.56 -2.17
N PRO A 68 -2.51 -6.48 -1.19
CA PRO A 68 -3.09 -6.30 0.14
C PRO A 68 -2.08 -5.71 1.12
N GLY A 69 -2.56 -5.32 2.31
CA GLY A 69 -1.73 -4.96 3.46
C GLY A 69 -0.74 -3.80 3.23
N HIS A 70 -0.90 -3.07 2.13
CA HIS A 70 -0.13 -1.88 1.82
C HIS A 70 -0.59 -0.72 2.70
N GLN A 71 0.13 0.39 2.68
CA GLN A 71 -0.34 1.63 3.27
C GLN A 71 -0.42 2.73 2.22
N CYS A 72 -1.39 3.62 2.41
CA CYS A 72 -1.51 4.86 1.65
C CYS A 72 -1.78 6.00 2.63
N GLU A 73 -1.03 7.09 2.51
CA GLU A 73 -1.20 8.26 3.38
C GLU A 73 -1.34 9.55 2.59
N VAL A 74 -2.02 10.53 3.19
CA VAL A 74 -2.20 11.83 2.58
C VAL A 74 -1.17 12.81 3.12
N LEU A 75 -0.14 13.06 2.31
CA LEU A 75 0.85 14.07 2.57
C LEU A 75 0.71 15.16 1.51
N PHE A 76 0.52 16.41 1.96
CA PHE A 76 0.46 17.57 1.07
C PHE A 76 -0.59 17.48 -0.06
N GLY A 77 -1.78 16.99 0.29
CA GLY A 77 -2.89 16.86 -0.67
C GLY A 77 -2.65 15.80 -1.74
N SER A 78 -1.69 14.90 -1.52
CA SER A 78 -1.40 13.79 -2.40
C SER A 78 -1.45 12.48 -1.63
N CYS A 79 -1.99 11.45 -2.27
CA CYS A 79 -1.91 10.09 -1.75
C CYS A 79 -0.51 9.56 -2.07
N VAL A 80 0.13 8.94 -1.08
CA VAL A 80 1.43 8.26 -1.20
C VAL A 80 1.21 6.82 -0.75
N CYS A 81 1.37 5.86 -1.65
CA CYS A 81 1.17 4.43 -1.37
C CYS A 81 2.49 3.67 -1.44
N PHE A 82 2.69 2.72 -0.54
CA PHE A 82 3.92 1.95 -0.39
C PHE A 82 3.67 0.67 0.43
N GLY A 83 4.64 -0.23 0.40
CA GLY A 83 4.57 -1.51 1.10
C GLY A 83 3.50 -2.43 0.52
N GLY A 84 3.09 -3.41 1.31
CA GLY A 84 2.12 -4.43 0.95
C GLY A 84 2.77 -5.77 0.64
N PHE A 85 1.93 -6.80 0.57
CA PHE A 85 2.36 -8.16 0.28
C PHE A 85 2.31 -8.40 -1.23
N GLY A 86 3.30 -9.15 -1.74
CA GLY A 86 3.35 -9.53 -3.15
C GLY A 86 3.47 -11.05 -3.30
N LEU A 87 2.80 -11.59 -4.31
CA LEU A 87 2.90 -13.00 -4.67
C LEU A 87 4.07 -13.23 -5.62
N SER A 88 4.83 -14.30 -5.37
CA SER A 88 5.85 -14.76 -6.30
C SER A 88 5.23 -15.11 -7.65
N THR A 89 5.85 -14.62 -8.73
CA THR A 89 5.51 -15.04 -10.09
C THR A 89 6.31 -16.27 -10.54
N ASN A 90 7.17 -16.82 -9.67
CA ASN A 90 7.97 -18.00 -9.97
C ASN A 90 7.17 -19.28 -9.66
N PRO A 91 6.75 -20.06 -10.68
CA PRO A 91 5.98 -21.28 -10.43
C PRO A 91 6.79 -22.38 -9.74
N GLN A 92 8.12 -22.29 -9.72
CA GLN A 92 9.00 -23.22 -8.98
C GLN A 92 9.18 -22.82 -7.52
N ASP A 93 8.84 -21.58 -7.17
CA ASP A 93 8.98 -21.03 -5.82
C ASP A 93 7.82 -20.04 -5.54
N PRO A 94 6.59 -20.55 -5.34
CA PRO A 94 5.40 -19.72 -5.19
C PRO A 94 5.38 -18.92 -3.87
N PHE A 95 6.24 -19.27 -2.92
CA PHE A 95 6.36 -18.59 -1.63
C PHE A 95 7.59 -17.67 -1.54
N ALA A 96 8.34 -17.50 -2.65
CA ALA A 96 9.43 -16.53 -2.70
C ALA A 96 8.92 -15.14 -2.30
N VAL A 97 9.73 -14.41 -1.53
CA VAL A 97 9.38 -13.04 -1.13
C VAL A 97 9.28 -12.17 -2.38
N ALA A 98 8.11 -11.58 -2.60
CA ALA A 98 7.83 -10.76 -3.78
C ALA A 98 7.15 -9.44 -3.42
N ASN A 99 7.28 -9.01 -2.16
CA ASN A 99 6.77 -7.74 -1.70
C ASN A 99 7.30 -6.56 -2.56
N PRO A 100 6.42 -5.64 -2.97
CA PRO A 100 6.76 -4.55 -3.87
C PRO A 100 7.60 -3.46 -3.19
N ILE A 101 8.76 -3.15 -3.78
CA ILE A 101 9.73 -2.15 -3.27
C ILE A 101 9.46 -0.72 -3.75
N ASP A 102 8.25 -0.44 -4.24
CA ASP A 102 7.92 0.82 -4.91
C ASP A 102 7.16 1.80 -4.00
N VAL A 103 7.24 3.09 -4.35
CA VAL A 103 6.43 4.15 -3.77
C VAL A 103 5.69 4.87 -4.89
N TRP A 104 4.37 5.01 -4.76
CA TRP A 104 3.51 5.62 -5.77
C TRP A 104 2.79 6.84 -5.22
N VAL A 105 2.72 7.90 -6.04
CA VAL A 105 2.11 9.17 -5.65
C VAL A 105 1.03 9.63 -6.63
N ASN A 106 0.02 10.30 -6.08
CA ASN A 106 -1.10 10.79 -6.85
C ASN A 106 -1.81 11.99 -6.21
N LYS A 107 -2.16 12.99 -7.03
CA LYS A 107 -2.97 14.16 -6.62
C LYS A 107 -4.49 13.95 -6.83
N ASN A 108 -4.91 13.34 -7.94
CA ASN A 108 -6.31 13.40 -8.42
C ASN A 108 -7.15 12.11 -8.27
N GLY A 109 -6.50 11.00 -7.93
CA GLY A 109 -7.02 9.64 -7.79
C GLY A 109 -7.08 8.83 -9.09
N ARG A 110 -6.72 9.41 -10.24
CA ARG A 110 -6.82 8.78 -11.57
C ARG A 110 -5.46 8.36 -12.15
N THR A 111 -4.47 9.24 -12.08
CA THR A 111 -3.14 9.02 -12.70
C THR A 111 -2.07 8.98 -11.63
N TRP A 112 -1.43 7.83 -11.48
CA TRP A 112 -0.41 7.63 -10.47
C TRP A 112 0.98 7.64 -11.10
N LYS A 113 1.95 8.05 -10.31
CA LYS A 113 3.35 8.08 -10.72
C LYS A 113 4.19 7.39 -9.66
N GLN A 114 4.99 6.43 -10.09
CA GLN A 114 6.04 5.86 -9.25
C GLN A 114 7.08 6.95 -8.97
N LEU A 115 7.50 7.07 -7.72
CA LEU A 115 8.65 7.89 -7.36
C LEU A 115 9.93 7.27 -7.95
N SER A 116 10.94 8.12 -8.13
CA SER A 116 12.22 7.76 -8.73
C SER A 116 13.38 8.31 -7.91
N GLY A 117 14.54 7.66 -7.98
CA GLY A 117 15.74 8.08 -7.25
C GLY A 117 15.66 7.72 -5.76
N PRO A 118 16.27 8.50 -4.84
CA PRO A 118 16.35 8.14 -3.41
C PRO A 118 15.02 7.93 -2.67
N ALA A 119 13.89 8.22 -3.30
CA ALA A 119 12.55 8.03 -2.73
C ALA A 119 11.72 6.96 -3.47
N GLU A 120 12.33 6.22 -4.39
CA GLU A 120 11.65 5.14 -5.13
C GLU A 120 11.45 3.90 -4.27
N GLN A 121 12.27 3.75 -3.22
CA GLN A 121 12.22 2.65 -2.27
C GLN A 121 11.77 3.15 -0.90
N PRO A 122 10.80 2.48 -0.25
CA PRO A 122 10.48 2.76 1.14
C PRO A 122 11.63 2.25 2.02
N TRP A 123 11.96 2.98 3.10
CA TRP A 123 12.92 2.56 4.14
C TRP A 123 14.26 1.99 3.62
N ASN A 124 14.80 2.53 2.52
CA ASN A 124 16.04 2.06 1.86
C ASN A 124 16.03 0.58 1.46
N ALA A 125 14.86 0.00 1.22
CA ALA A 125 14.70 -1.39 0.82
C ALA A 125 15.52 -1.72 -0.44
N GLN A 126 16.44 -2.67 -0.33
CA GLN A 126 17.23 -3.16 -1.46
C GLN A 126 16.55 -4.32 -2.18
N SER A 127 15.61 -4.98 -1.51
CA SER A 127 14.92 -6.14 -2.05
C SER A 127 13.52 -6.31 -1.43
N PRO A 128 12.66 -7.17 -2.01
CA PRO A 128 11.35 -7.50 -1.44
C PRO A 128 11.38 -7.93 0.03
N GLU A 129 12.45 -8.58 0.47
CA GLU A 129 12.69 -9.00 1.86
C GLU A 129 12.77 -7.83 2.84
N ASP A 130 12.99 -6.60 2.37
CA ASP A 130 13.02 -5.38 3.17
C ASP A 130 11.66 -4.68 3.25
N ILE A 131 10.64 -5.18 2.53
CA ILE A 131 9.29 -4.61 2.52
C ILE A 131 8.33 -5.33 3.47
N LYS A 132 7.47 -4.53 4.10
CA LYS A 132 6.46 -4.97 5.05
C LYS A 132 5.06 -4.74 4.52
N TYR A 133 4.13 -5.48 5.09
CA TYR A 133 2.69 -5.31 4.95
C TYR A 133 2.03 -5.30 6.33
N ASP A 134 0.73 -4.99 6.40
CA ASP A 134 -0.06 -4.92 7.64
C ASP A 134 0.56 -4.02 8.74
N LEU A 135 1.34 -3.05 8.31
CA LEU A 135 1.95 -2.01 9.13
C LEU A 135 0.99 -0.84 9.40
N ALA A 136 1.23 -0.09 10.46
CA ALA A 136 0.57 1.19 10.69
C ALA A 136 1.36 2.33 10.05
N ALA A 137 0.66 3.35 9.54
CA ALA A 137 1.26 4.58 9.03
C ALA A 137 0.43 5.81 9.42
N PHE A 138 1.08 6.98 9.47
CA PHE A 138 0.38 8.27 9.47
C PHE A 138 1.32 9.44 9.12
N PRO A 139 0.78 10.54 8.56
CA PRO A 139 1.55 11.74 8.27
C PRO A 139 1.79 12.59 9.52
N VAL A 140 3.01 13.12 9.65
CA VAL A 140 3.43 14.07 10.69
C VAL A 140 3.96 15.33 10.01
N TYR A 141 3.38 16.50 10.31
CA TYR A 141 3.79 17.78 9.70
C TYR A 141 4.87 18.51 10.50
N PHE A 142 4.89 18.31 11.82
CA PHE A 142 5.86 18.93 12.72
C PHE A 142 6.55 17.86 13.53
N ALA A 143 7.85 17.71 13.32
CA ALA A 143 8.70 16.81 14.09
C ALA A 143 9.79 17.65 14.78
N ASN A 144 10.00 17.43 16.08
CA ASN A 144 10.99 18.17 16.89
C ASN A 144 10.86 19.70 16.77
N GLY A 145 9.62 20.20 16.76
CA GLY A 145 9.32 21.65 16.66
C GLY A 145 9.61 22.28 15.30
N ARG A 146 9.98 21.50 14.28
CA ARG A 146 10.27 21.98 12.92
C ARG A 146 9.20 21.47 11.96
N PHE A 147 8.80 22.33 11.02
CA PHE A 147 7.97 21.89 9.89
C PHE A 147 8.78 20.93 9.03
N GLN A 148 8.47 19.65 9.18
CA GLN A 148 9.15 18.54 8.51
C GLN A 148 8.10 17.48 8.14
N PRO A 149 7.33 17.72 7.08
CA PRO A 149 6.26 16.81 6.72
C PRO A 149 6.82 15.48 6.23
N SER A 150 6.35 14.43 6.87
CA SER A 150 6.83 13.07 6.71
C SER A 150 5.67 12.11 6.88
N ILE A 151 5.84 10.88 6.41
CA ILE A 151 4.98 9.76 6.79
C ILE A 151 5.81 8.86 7.69
N PHE A 152 5.28 8.53 8.87
CA PHE A 152 5.89 7.54 9.74
C PHE A 152 5.18 6.21 9.58
N THR A 153 5.94 5.13 9.74
CA THR A 153 5.41 3.77 9.74
C THR A 153 5.88 3.02 10.98
N PHE A 154 5.11 2.03 11.42
CA PHE A 154 5.31 1.33 12.67
C PHE A 154 5.04 -0.17 12.48
N GLY A 155 6.05 -0.98 12.74
CA GLY A 155 5.99 -2.44 12.67
C GLY A 155 5.53 -2.98 11.32
N GLY A 156 4.78 -4.08 11.37
CA GLY A 156 4.26 -4.81 10.22
C GLY A 156 4.89 -6.19 10.04
N ASP A 157 4.40 -6.90 9.05
CA ASP A 157 4.69 -8.31 8.81
C ASP A 157 5.57 -8.51 7.56
N ARG A 158 6.31 -9.61 7.54
CA ARG A 158 7.17 -10.08 6.44
C ARG A 158 7.02 -11.57 6.17
N GLU A 159 5.94 -12.18 6.67
CA GLU A 159 5.67 -13.60 6.46
C GLU A 159 5.42 -13.86 4.97
N THR A 160 5.85 -15.02 4.47
CA THR A 160 5.64 -15.47 3.08
C THR A 160 4.45 -16.41 2.95
N PHE A 161 3.79 -16.73 4.07
CA PHE A 161 2.77 -17.77 4.17
C PHE A 161 3.20 -19.12 3.59
N ASP A 162 4.50 -19.40 3.62
CA ASP A 162 5.05 -20.70 3.26
C ASP A 162 4.67 -21.74 4.33
N PRO A 163 3.84 -22.75 4.02
CA PRO A 163 3.48 -23.79 4.98
C PRO A 163 4.68 -24.65 5.40
N PHE A 164 5.81 -24.55 4.70
CA PHE A 164 7.06 -25.24 5.01
C PHE A 164 8.06 -24.36 5.78
N ASP A 165 7.76 -23.08 6.05
CA ASP A 165 8.53 -22.22 6.95
C ASP A 165 7.88 -22.24 8.36
N PRO A 166 8.31 -23.15 9.27
CA PRO A 166 7.66 -23.32 10.57
C PRO A 166 7.83 -22.13 11.50
N ILE A 167 8.67 -21.15 11.15
CA ILE A 167 8.90 -19.93 11.92
C ILE A 167 8.48 -18.67 11.16
N GLY A 168 7.87 -18.80 9.98
CA GLY A 168 7.48 -17.68 9.13
C GLY A 168 6.62 -16.66 9.88
N PHE A 169 5.73 -17.14 10.73
CA PHE A 169 4.82 -16.33 11.57
C PHE A 169 5.54 -15.42 12.60
N THR A 170 6.85 -15.61 12.79
CA THR A 170 7.64 -14.78 13.72
C THR A 170 8.24 -13.56 13.03
N LYS A 171 8.09 -13.45 11.71
CA LYS A 171 8.63 -12.35 10.89
C LYS A 171 7.76 -11.10 11.01
N VAL A 172 7.73 -10.53 12.21
CA VAL A 172 7.00 -9.32 12.60
C VAL A 172 7.98 -8.27 13.13
N ASP A 173 7.78 -7.02 12.75
CA ASP A 173 8.66 -5.92 13.10
C ASP A 173 8.06 -4.98 14.16
N ASN A 174 8.94 -4.28 14.87
CA ASN A 174 8.59 -3.22 15.84
C ASN A 174 9.31 -1.89 15.56
N ASP A 175 9.93 -1.79 14.40
CA ASP A 175 10.70 -0.63 13.98
C ASP A 175 9.79 0.53 13.56
N VAL A 176 10.41 1.71 13.47
CA VAL A 176 9.74 2.94 13.06
C VAL A 176 10.54 3.57 11.94
N TRP A 177 9.88 3.75 10.79
CA TRP A 177 10.51 4.41 9.64
C TRP A 177 9.87 5.74 9.33
N GLN A 178 10.66 6.60 8.68
CA GLN A 178 10.22 7.90 8.22
C GLN A 178 10.43 8.00 6.71
N PHE A 179 9.34 8.14 5.97
CA PHE A 179 9.37 8.58 4.59
C PHE A 179 9.37 10.11 4.52
N ARG A 180 10.30 10.66 3.76
CA ARG A 180 10.41 12.09 3.44
C ARG A 180 10.64 12.25 1.96
N TYR A 181 9.97 13.24 1.38
CA TYR A 181 10.23 13.62 0.00
C TYR A 181 10.36 15.13 -0.12
N ASP A 182 11.33 15.55 -0.95
CA ASP A 182 11.66 16.96 -1.08
C ASP A 182 10.50 17.75 -1.68
N TRP A 183 10.29 18.93 -1.12
CA TRP A 183 9.08 19.73 -1.27
C TRP A 183 8.94 20.35 -2.65
N ASP A 184 10.06 20.48 -3.38
CA ASP A 184 10.12 21.13 -4.68
C ASP A 184 9.42 20.37 -5.82
N TRP A 185 9.18 19.07 -5.65
CA TRP A 185 8.47 18.27 -6.65
C TRP A 185 6.97 18.58 -6.69
N TRP A 186 6.36 18.94 -5.56
CA TRP A 186 4.91 19.14 -5.46
C TRP A 186 4.40 20.44 -6.09
N ARG A 187 5.29 21.39 -6.41
CA ARG A 187 4.99 22.64 -7.11
C ARG A 187 5.05 22.56 -8.64
N ARG A 188 5.60 21.46 -9.18
CA ARG A 188 5.60 21.20 -10.63
C ARG A 188 4.27 20.57 -11.07
#